data_AF-A0A765BTA2-F1
#
_entry.id   AF-A0A765BTA2-F1
#
_cell.length_a   1.000
_cell.length_b   1.000
_cell.length_c   1.000
_cell.angle_alpha   90.00
_cell.angle_beta   90.00
_cell.angle_gamma   90.00
#
_symmetry.space_group_name_H-M   'P 1'
#
loop_
_entity.id
_entity.type
_entity.pdbx_description
1 polymer ?
#
loop_
_entity_poly.entity_id
_entity_poly.type
_entity_poly.pdbx_seq_one_letter_code
_entity_poly.pdbx_strand_id
1 'polypeptide(L)'
;MDFATITSSVVLSACVAGVVSLVNGAWQRKSERTIEAERRAAEARTKIREMALTLAMKEWELHQTISKSKGYTVSGPEVYVFRYFRMLNLMEENQFTIENLRLTQYDSMCAVAAIQAEIERYREKNGLPMP
;
A
#
# COMPACT_ATOMS: atom_id res chain seq x y z
N MET A 1 16.12 -46.68 -46.90
CA MET A 1 15.27 -45.94 -45.94
C MET A 1 13.89 -45.83 -46.56
N ASP A 2 12.88 -46.41 -45.92
CA ASP A 2 11.51 -46.45 -46.43
C ASP A 2 10.80 -45.11 -46.18
N PHE A 3 10.10 -44.61 -47.19
CA PHE A 3 9.33 -43.37 -47.18
C PHE A 3 8.30 -43.36 -46.04
N ALA A 4 7.77 -44.53 -45.68
CA ALA A 4 6.86 -44.73 -44.55
C ALA A 4 7.51 -44.41 -43.18
N THR A 5 8.80 -44.72 -43.01
CA THR A 5 9.53 -44.43 -41.76
C THR A 5 9.78 -42.93 -41.60
N ILE A 6 10.10 -42.25 -42.71
CA ILE A 6 10.33 -40.79 -42.74
C ILE A 6 9.01 -40.05 -42.46
N THR A 7 7.94 -40.39 -43.18
CA THR A 7 6.61 -39.76 -42.97
C THR A 7 6.04 -40.03 -41.58
N SER A 8 6.21 -41.23 -41.03
CA SER A 8 5.80 -41.53 -39.65
C SER A 8 6.57 -40.67 -38.63
N SER A 9 7.88 -40.46 -38.81
CA SER A 9 8.69 -39.61 -37.92
C SER A 9 8.33 -38.12 -38.01
N VAL A 10 7.97 -37.62 -39.20
CA VAL A 10 7.55 -36.22 -39.40
C VAL A 10 6.19 -35.97 -38.77
N VAL A 11 5.24 -36.91 -38.92
CA VAL A 11 3.92 -36.83 -38.30
C VAL A 11 4.03 -36.87 -36.77
N LEU A 12 4.83 -37.80 -36.22
CA LEU A 12 5.11 -37.86 -34.78
C LEU A 12 5.74 -36.57 -34.26
N SER A 13 6.71 -36.01 -35.00
CA SER A 13 7.36 -34.74 -34.64
C SER A 13 6.38 -33.56 -34.69
N ALA A 14 5.49 -33.51 -35.68
CA ALA A 14 4.45 -32.50 -35.80
C ALA A 14 3.41 -32.60 -34.68
N CYS A 15 3.03 -33.83 -34.27
CA CYS A 15 2.15 -34.05 -33.13
C CYS A 15 2.81 -33.57 -31.82
N VAL A 16 4.07 -33.90 -31.59
CA VAL A 16 4.81 -33.45 -30.40
C VAL A 16 4.97 -31.92 -30.39
N ALA A 17 5.35 -31.32 -31.52
CA ALA A 17 5.48 -29.87 -31.66
C ALA A 17 4.13 -29.14 -31.46
N GLY A 18 3.02 -29.71 -31.95
CA GLY A 18 1.68 -29.20 -31.75
C GLY A 18 1.25 -29.22 -30.28
N VAL A 19 1.51 -30.33 -29.57
CA VAL A 19 1.20 -30.46 -28.14
C VAL A 19 2.03 -29.48 -27.30
N VAL A 20 3.34 -29.39 -27.55
CA VAL A 20 4.23 -28.44 -26.85
C VAL A 20 3.78 -26.99 -27.08
N SER A 21 3.41 -26.63 -28.32
CA SER A 21 2.91 -25.28 -28.62
C SER A 21 1.59 -24.96 -27.91
N LEU A 22 0.67 -25.92 -27.78
CA LEU A 22 -0.59 -25.74 -27.06
C LEU A 22 -0.36 -25.54 -25.55
N VAL A 23 0.53 -26.32 -24.96
CA VAL A 23 0.89 -26.22 -23.53
C VAL A 23 1.58 -24.89 -23.25
N ASN A 24 2.57 -24.50 -24.07
CA ASN A 24 3.27 -23.22 -23.93
C ASN A 24 2.31 -22.04 -24.11
N GLY A 25 1.42 -22.09 -25.10
CA GLY A 25 0.41 -21.06 -25.30
C GLY A 25 -0.58 -20.95 -24.14
N ALA A 26 -0.99 -22.07 -23.54
CA ALA A 26 -1.86 -22.06 -22.36
C ALA A 26 -1.15 -21.48 -21.13
N TRP A 27 0.14 -21.82 -20.95
CA TRP A 27 0.92 -21.32 -19.83
C TRP A 27 1.24 -19.83 -19.98
N GLN A 28 1.55 -19.38 -21.20
CA GLN A 28 1.76 -17.97 -21.53
C GLN A 28 0.51 -17.13 -21.26
N ARG A 29 -0.67 -17.58 -21.71
CA ARG A 29 -1.95 -16.91 -21.39
C ARG A 29 -2.27 -16.88 -19.90
N LYS A 30 -1.84 -17.88 -19.13
CA LYS A 30 -1.99 -17.90 -17.66
C LYS A 30 -1.02 -16.91 -17.00
N SER A 31 0.21 -16.83 -17.49
CA SER A 31 1.22 -15.88 -17.01
C SER A 31 0.83 -14.44 -17.31
N GLU A 32 0.34 -14.13 -18.51
CA GLU A 32 -0.14 -12.80 -18.90
C GLU A 32 -1.30 -12.34 -18.03
N ARG A 33 -2.24 -13.23 -17.72
CA ARG A 33 -3.34 -12.93 -16.77
C ARG A 33 -2.84 -12.63 -15.36
N THR A 34 -1.79 -13.32 -14.93
CA THR A 34 -1.20 -13.13 -13.60
C THR A 34 -0.46 -11.79 -13.52
N ILE A 35 0.37 -11.50 -14.53
CA ILE A 35 1.10 -10.22 -14.66
C ILE A 35 0.12 -9.03 -14.74
N GLU A 36 -0.94 -9.16 -15.52
CA GLU A 36 -1.96 -8.13 -15.64
C GLU A 36 -2.72 -7.91 -14.33
N ALA A 37 -3.02 -8.97 -13.57
CA ALA A 37 -3.65 -8.84 -12.25
C ALA A 37 -2.71 -8.15 -11.24
N GLU A 38 -1.43 -8.51 -11.23
CA GLU A 38 -0.41 -7.88 -10.39
C GLU A 38 -0.22 -6.41 -10.74
N ARG A 39 -0.20 -6.08 -12.04
CA ARG A 39 -0.11 -4.70 -12.53
C ARG A 39 -1.29 -3.86 -12.06
N ARG A 40 -2.54 -4.36 -12.22
CA ARG A 40 -3.72 -3.64 -11.73
C ARG A 40 -3.72 -3.45 -10.23
N ALA A 41 -3.25 -4.45 -9.47
CA ALA A 41 -3.11 -4.33 -8.03
C ALA A 41 -2.06 -3.27 -7.66
N ALA A 42 -0.94 -3.21 -8.37
CA ALA A 42 0.09 -2.19 -8.18
C ALA A 42 -0.42 -0.78 -8.53
N GLU A 43 -1.11 -0.61 -9.65
CA GLU A 43 -1.73 0.66 -10.04
C GLU A 43 -2.78 1.13 -9.02
N ALA A 44 -3.60 0.21 -8.50
CA ALA A 44 -4.55 0.52 -7.43
C ALA A 44 -3.85 0.94 -6.13
N ARG A 45 -2.76 0.26 -5.73
CA ARG A 45 -1.95 0.64 -4.56
C ARG A 45 -1.35 2.03 -4.70
N THR A 46 -0.77 2.34 -5.87
CA THR A 46 -0.22 3.68 -6.16
C THR A 46 -1.29 4.75 -6.03
N LYS A 47 -2.46 4.55 -6.66
CA LYS A 47 -3.56 5.50 -6.58
C LYS A 47 -4.08 5.70 -5.15
N ILE A 48 -4.18 4.62 -4.37
CA ILE A 48 -4.58 4.69 -2.97
C ILE A 48 -3.55 5.49 -2.16
N ARG A 49 -2.25 5.27 -2.39
CA ARG A 49 -1.16 6.03 -1.74
C ARG A 49 -1.20 7.52 -2.10
N GLU A 50 -1.45 7.87 -3.37
CA GLU A 50 -1.61 9.26 -3.81
C GLU A 50 -2.80 9.94 -3.13
N MET A 51 -3.91 9.22 -2.94
CA MET A 51 -5.10 9.74 -2.29
C MET A 51 -4.96 9.88 -0.77
N ALA A 52 -4.10 9.08 -0.13
CA ALA A 52 -3.99 9.04 1.32
C ALA A 52 -3.52 10.38 1.93
N LEU A 53 -2.58 11.07 1.28
CA LEU A 53 -2.18 12.41 1.72
C LEU A 53 -3.36 13.39 1.67
N THR A 54 -4.13 13.37 0.58
CA THR A 54 -5.31 14.23 0.42
C THR A 54 -6.36 13.94 1.49
N LEU A 55 -6.60 12.67 1.79
CA LEU A 55 -7.56 12.25 2.82
C LEU A 55 -7.09 12.67 4.22
N ALA A 56 -5.81 12.45 4.54
CA ALA A 56 -5.22 12.86 5.81
C ALA A 56 -5.35 14.37 6.04
N MET A 57 -5.07 15.18 5.02
CA MET A 57 -5.20 16.64 5.11
C MET A 57 -6.65 17.08 5.29
N LYS A 58 -7.61 16.48 4.55
CA LYS A 58 -9.04 16.79 4.71
C LYS A 58 -9.57 16.42 6.09
N GLU A 59 -9.16 15.28 6.64
CA GLU A 59 -9.55 14.89 8.00
C GLU A 59 -8.99 15.88 9.03
N TRP A 60 -7.72 16.26 8.89
CA TRP A 60 -7.09 17.27 9.75
C TRP A 60 -7.82 18.62 9.68
N GLU A 61 -8.14 19.12 8.48
CA GLU A 61 -8.88 20.37 8.28
C GLU A 61 -10.27 20.33 8.93
N LEU A 62 -10.97 19.21 8.79
CA LEU A 62 -12.26 18.97 9.43
C LEU A 62 -12.13 19.00 10.96
N HIS A 63 -11.16 18.27 11.52
CA HIS A 63 -10.93 18.23 12.96
C HIS A 63 -10.51 19.59 13.50
N GLN A 64 -9.70 20.35 12.76
CA GLN A 64 -9.33 21.72 13.11
C GLN A 64 -10.57 22.62 13.19
N THR A 65 -11.46 22.51 12.20
CA THR A 65 -12.72 23.28 12.14
C THR A 65 -13.64 22.94 13.32
N ILE A 66 -13.81 21.65 13.61
CA ILE A 66 -14.65 21.18 14.72
C ILE A 66 -14.05 21.55 16.08
N SER A 67 -12.73 21.48 16.24
CA SER A 67 -12.08 21.73 17.53
C SER A 67 -12.00 23.22 17.84
N LYS A 68 -11.77 24.06 16.82
CA LYS A 68 -11.85 25.53 16.95
C LYS A 68 -13.21 25.98 17.49
N SER A 69 -14.31 25.38 17.03
CA SER A 69 -15.65 25.74 17.52
C SER A 69 -15.92 25.31 18.96
N LYS A 70 -15.11 24.41 19.52
CA LYS A 70 -15.22 23.88 20.88
C LYS A 70 -14.12 24.36 21.83
N GLY A 71 -13.17 25.17 21.36
CA GLY A 71 -12.02 25.63 22.14
C GLY A 71 -10.97 24.54 22.41
N TYR A 72 -10.98 23.44 21.66
CA TYR A 72 -9.98 22.37 21.79
C TYR A 72 -8.81 22.55 20.81
N THR A 73 -7.65 22.05 21.19
CA THR A 73 -6.47 21.96 20.32
C THR A 73 -6.50 20.65 19.52
N VAL A 74 -5.94 20.70 18.31
CA VAL A 74 -5.77 19.52 17.44
C VAL A 74 -4.30 19.32 17.21
N SER A 75 -3.86 18.06 17.22
CA SER A 75 -2.52 17.70 16.78
C SER A 75 -2.25 18.19 15.36
N GLY A 76 -0.98 18.40 15.02
CA GLY A 76 -0.59 18.84 13.69
C GLY A 76 -0.95 17.82 12.60
N PRO A 77 -0.97 18.26 11.33
CA PRO A 77 -1.33 17.42 10.19
C PRO A 77 -0.44 16.18 10.04
N GLU A 78 0.81 16.24 10.51
CA GLU A 78 1.78 15.15 10.49
C GLU A 78 1.27 13.86 11.15
N VAL A 79 0.43 13.98 12.18
CA VAL A 79 -0.15 12.83 12.90
C VAL A 79 -1.21 12.11 12.07
N TYR A 80 -1.96 12.85 11.25
CA TYR A 80 -2.95 12.29 10.33
C TYR A 80 -2.24 11.58 9.18
N VAL A 81 -1.22 12.22 8.63
CA VAL A 81 -0.37 11.65 7.59
C VAL A 81 0.26 10.33 8.07
N PHE A 82 0.87 10.33 9.26
CA PHE A 82 1.45 9.13 9.86
C PHE A 82 0.45 7.98 9.98
N ARG A 83 -0.75 8.25 10.51
CA ARG A 83 -1.82 7.25 10.66
C ARG A 83 -2.23 6.64 9.33
N TYR A 84 -2.47 7.48 8.32
CA TYR A 84 -2.84 7.00 6.99
C TYR A 84 -1.73 6.13 6.37
N PHE A 85 -0.46 6.55 6.46
CA PHE A 85 0.64 5.72 5.96
C PHE A 85 0.76 4.37 6.68
N ARG A 86 0.59 4.33 8.02
CA ARG A 86 0.58 3.08 8.80
C ARG A 86 -0.58 2.18 8.38
N MET A 87 -1.78 2.73 8.25
CA MET A 87 -2.97 2.00 7.81
C MET A 87 -2.78 1.41 6.41
N LEU A 88 -2.20 2.15 5.47
CA LEU A 88 -1.93 1.67 4.12
C LEU A 88 -0.96 0.48 4.11
N ASN A 89 0.13 0.56 4.88
CA ASN A 89 1.07 -0.55 4.99
C ASN A 89 0.38 -1.79 5.57
N LEU A 90 -0.45 -1.63 6.60
CA LEU A 90 -1.25 -2.74 7.16
C LEU A 90 -2.22 -3.34 6.13
N MET A 91 -2.84 -2.53 5.28
CA MET A 91 -3.70 -3.02 4.20
C MET A 91 -2.91 -3.82 3.17
N GLU A 92 -1.73 -3.35 2.78
CA GLU A 92 -0.88 -4.03 1.79
C GLU A 92 -0.32 -5.37 2.30
N GLU A 93 -0.06 -5.47 3.60
CA GLU A 93 0.43 -6.67 4.27
C GLU A 93 -0.69 -7.65 4.67
N ASN A 94 -1.96 -7.33 4.36
CA ASN A 94 -3.15 -8.06 4.83
C ASN A 94 -3.25 -8.16 6.37
N GLN A 95 -2.74 -7.14 7.07
CA GLN A 95 -2.72 -7.02 8.52
C GLN A 95 -3.69 -5.94 9.03
N PHE A 96 -4.69 -5.55 8.23
CA PHE A 96 -5.68 -4.54 8.60
C PHE A 96 -6.71 -5.10 9.58
N THR A 97 -6.30 -5.26 10.83
CA THR A 97 -7.10 -5.78 11.94
C THR A 97 -7.38 -4.68 12.97
N ILE A 98 -8.43 -4.85 13.77
CA ILE A 98 -8.76 -3.91 14.86
C ILE A 98 -7.58 -3.73 15.82
N GLU A 99 -6.84 -4.80 16.11
CA GLU A 99 -5.71 -4.75 17.03
C GLU A 99 -4.57 -3.89 16.47
N ASN A 100 -4.21 -4.07 15.20
CA ASN A 100 -3.18 -3.26 14.56
C ASN A 100 -3.60 -1.79 14.39
N LEU A 101 -4.90 -1.52 14.24
CA LEU A 101 -5.44 -0.15 14.24
C LEU A 101 -5.31 0.50 15.62
N ARG A 102 -5.56 -0.24 16.71
CA ARG A 102 -5.35 0.25 18.07
C ARG A 102 -3.87 0.57 18.32
N LEU A 103 -2.97 -0.31 17.90
CA LEU A 103 -1.53 -0.06 17.97
C LEU A 103 -1.13 1.19 17.18
N THR A 104 -1.65 1.35 15.97
CA THR A 104 -1.41 2.56 15.15
C THR A 104 -1.88 3.84 15.86
N GLN A 105 -3.04 3.79 16.50
CA GLN A 105 -3.55 4.92 17.29
C GLN A 105 -2.67 5.21 18.51
N TYR A 106 -2.23 4.16 19.23
CA TYR A 106 -1.32 4.29 20.36
C TYR A 106 0.02 4.91 19.94
N ASP A 107 0.65 4.38 18.88
CA ASP A 107 1.91 4.90 18.33
C ASP A 107 1.79 6.39 17.96
N SER A 108 0.63 6.78 17.40
CA SER A 108 0.36 8.17 17.03
C SER A 108 0.28 9.08 18.26
N MET A 109 -0.33 8.61 19.35
CA MET A 109 -0.38 9.35 20.62
C MET A 109 1.01 9.47 21.24
N CYS A 110 1.81 8.41 21.22
CA CYS A 110 3.19 8.45 21.68
C CYS A 110 4.05 9.43 20.86
N ALA A 111 3.89 9.44 19.54
CA ALA A 111 4.59 10.37 18.65
C ALA A 111 4.23 11.82 18.99
N VAL A 112 2.95 12.13 19.20
CA VAL A 112 2.50 13.47 19.63
C VAL A 112 3.14 13.86 20.96
N ALA A 113 3.12 12.97 21.95
CA ALA A 113 3.71 13.25 23.26
C ALA A 113 5.22 13.52 23.17
N ALA A 114 5.94 12.76 22.35
CA ALA A 114 7.37 12.96 22.12
C ALA A 114 7.67 14.30 21.43
N ILE A 115 6.90 14.67 20.40
CA ILE A 115 7.03 15.95 19.70
C ILE A 115 6.76 17.11 20.67
N GLN A 116 5.69 17.01 21.45
CA GLN A 116 5.31 18.02 22.44
C GLN A 116 6.43 18.22 23.47
N ALA A 117 6.98 17.13 24.02
CA ALA A 117 8.08 17.19 24.97
C ALA A 117 9.34 17.84 24.39
N GLU A 118 9.64 17.62 23.11
CA GLU A 118 10.79 18.26 22.45
C GLU A 118 10.55 19.75 22.20
N ILE A 119 9.32 20.14 21.82
CA ILE A 119 8.93 21.55 21.69
C ILE A 119 9.07 22.27 23.03
N GLU A 120 8.64 21.63 24.12
CA GLU A 120 8.74 22.16 25.48
C GLU A 120 10.20 22.38 25.89
N ARG A 121 11.07 21.38 25.68
CA ARG A 121 12.52 21.52 25.92
C ARG A 121 13.14 22.65 25.09
N TYR A 122 12.74 22.78 23.83
CA TYR A 122 13.19 23.87 22.99
C TYR A 122 12.74 25.23 23.52
N ARG A 123 11.50 25.35 23.99
CA ARG A 123 10.98 26.59 24.56
C ARG A 123 11.73 27.00 25.82
N GLU A 124 11.93 26.06 26.75
CA GLU A 124 12.69 26.28 27.98
C GLU A 124 14.10 26.78 27.68
N LYS A 125 14.81 26.11 26.76
CA LYS A 125 16.18 26.47 26.37
C LYS A 125 16.29 27.88 25.78
N ASN A 126 15.24 28.36 25.12
CA ASN A 126 15.23 29.65 24.42
C ASN A 126 14.44 30.74 25.16
N GLY A 127 13.97 30.49 26.39
CA GLY A 127 13.16 31.45 27.15
C GLY A 127 11.82 31.79 26.49
N LEU A 128 11.26 30.87 25.69
CA LEU A 128 9.96 31.05 25.04
C LEU A 128 8.82 30.67 26.00
N PRO A 129 7.62 31.27 25.83
CA PRO A 129 6.48 30.97 26.69
C PRO A 129 6.03 29.51 26.57
N MET A 130 5.78 28.88 27.72
CA MET A 130 5.15 27.57 27.81
C MET A 130 3.64 27.69 27.56
N PRO A 131 3.03 26.71 26.87
CA PRO A 131 1.60 26.72 26.60
C PRO A 131 0.75 26.46 27.85
#